data_AF-A0A2V8GZ42-F1
#
_entry.id   AF-A0A2V8GZ42-F1
#
_cell.length_a   1.000
_cell.length_b   1.000
_cell.length_c   1.000
_cell.angle_alpha   90.00
_cell.angle_beta   90.00
_cell.angle_gamma   90.00
#
_symmetry.space_group_name_H-M   'P 1'
#
loop_
_entity.id
_entity.type
_entity.pdbx_description
1 polymer ?
#
loop_
_entity_poly.entity_id
_entity_poly.type
_entity_poly.pdbx_seq_one_letter_code
_entity_poly.pdbx_strand_id
1 'polypeptide(L)'
;WQRELELVCPVNKIGSVTVYTINRHGALDNSGTPALLGAIRPQVIVVNNGPRKGLGVPNDQVKPISAPGVTPAPYEKNHYLRLAKTAGVVDVWQGHLSLTDGVPAHNTARDMIANLEEGPGDQGNFIHGSVRADGTYTIVNGRNGFTKTYKATGVKK
;
A
#
# COMPACT_ATOMS: atom_id res chain seq x y z
N TRP A 1 -1.93 8.33 13.08
CA TRP A 1 -0.62 8.87 12.65
C TRP A 1 0.39 9.06 13.78
N GLN A 2 0.03 9.54 14.97
CA GLN A 2 1.00 9.81 16.05
C GLN A 2 2.03 8.69 16.29
N ARG A 3 1.58 7.43 16.41
CA ARG A 3 2.48 6.27 16.61
C ARG A 3 3.47 6.04 15.47
N GLU A 4 3.07 6.32 14.23
CA GLU A 4 3.96 6.18 13.08
C GLU A 4 5.05 7.26 13.12
N LEU A 5 4.67 8.50 13.48
CA LEU A 5 5.60 9.61 13.62
C LEU A 5 6.63 9.35 14.73
N GLU A 6 6.24 8.75 15.85
CA GLU A 6 7.17 8.38 16.94
C GLU A 6 8.30 7.43 16.49
N LEU A 7 8.07 6.67 15.42
CA LEU A 7 9.04 5.73 14.84
C LEU A 7 9.95 6.36 13.79
N VAL A 8 9.54 7.46 13.15
CA VAL A 8 10.27 8.01 12.00
C VAL A 8 10.62 9.49 12.08
N CYS A 9 10.09 10.21 13.08
CA CYS A 9 10.33 11.63 13.28
C CYS A 9 10.85 11.90 14.71
N PRO A 10 11.85 12.80 14.87
CA PRO A 10 12.67 13.40 13.81
C PRO A 10 13.70 12.42 13.22
N VAL A 11 13.91 11.26 13.85
CA VAL A 11 14.87 10.25 13.42
C VAL A 11 14.15 9.02 12.90
N ASN A 12 14.58 8.49 11.76
CA ASN A 12 14.09 7.22 11.23
C ASN A 12 14.66 6.05 12.05
N LYS A 13 13.87 5.51 12.97
CA LYS A 13 14.26 4.36 13.82
C LYS A 13 14.02 3.01 13.14
N ILE A 14 13.26 2.97 12.05
CA ILE A 14 12.94 1.74 11.31
C ILE A 14 14.03 1.43 10.27
N GLY A 15 14.55 2.48 9.63
CA GLY A 15 15.35 2.35 8.41
C GLY A 15 14.47 2.19 7.17
N SER A 16 15.08 1.79 6.05
CA SER A 16 14.33 1.49 4.82
C SER A 16 13.84 0.04 4.79
N VAL A 17 12.65 -0.17 4.23
CA VAL A 17 11.99 -1.46 4.09
C VAL A 17 11.77 -1.75 2.62
N THR A 18 12.11 -2.94 2.14
CA THR A 18 11.91 -3.30 0.72
C THR A 18 10.47 -3.73 0.44
N VAL A 19 9.94 -4.67 1.23
CA VAL A 19 8.57 -5.18 1.11
C VAL A 19 7.80 -4.80 2.36
N TYR A 20 6.71 -4.05 2.20
CA TYR A 20 5.91 -3.55 3.31
C TYR A 20 4.50 -4.11 3.24
N THR A 21 4.13 -4.95 4.21
CA THR A 21 2.71 -5.26 4.44
C THR A 21 2.09 -4.07 5.15
N ILE A 22 1.27 -3.31 4.43
CA ILE A 22 0.81 -2.01 4.92
C ILE A 22 -0.20 -2.15 6.06
N ASN A 23 -0.17 -1.20 6.98
CA ASN A 23 -1.10 -1.09 8.06
C ASN A 23 -2.51 -0.67 7.61
N ARG A 24 -3.49 -0.89 8.50
CA ARG A 24 -4.90 -0.52 8.34
C ARG A 24 -5.48 -0.88 6.98
N HIS A 25 -5.14 -2.06 6.45
CA HIS A 25 -5.72 -2.56 5.21
C HIS A 25 -5.48 -1.63 4.00
N GLY A 26 -4.43 -0.80 4.06
CA GLY A 26 -4.09 0.17 3.02
C GLY A 26 -4.83 1.51 3.09
N ALA A 27 -5.66 1.76 4.11
CA ALA A 27 -6.38 3.02 4.22
C ALA A 27 -5.48 4.18 4.72
N LEU A 28 -5.23 5.17 3.87
CA LEU A 28 -4.26 6.25 4.09
C LEU A 28 -4.85 7.52 4.72
N ASP A 29 -5.65 7.44 5.77
CA ASP A 29 -6.08 8.64 6.50
C ASP A 29 -6.26 8.23 7.96
N ASN A 30 -5.40 8.76 8.85
CA ASN A 30 -5.07 8.25 10.19
C ASN A 30 -4.13 7.02 10.25
N SER A 31 -3.74 6.45 9.11
CA SER A 31 -2.68 5.44 8.95
C SER A 31 -1.82 5.75 7.71
N GLY A 32 -0.62 5.18 7.62
CA GLY A 32 0.29 5.34 6.48
C GLY A 32 0.72 6.79 6.23
N THR A 33 1.15 7.50 7.28
CA THR A 33 1.65 8.89 7.18
C THR A 33 2.62 9.06 6.01
N PRO A 34 2.60 10.22 5.33
CA PRO A 34 3.65 10.58 4.37
C PRO A 34 5.05 10.50 4.97
N ALA A 35 5.22 10.86 6.24
CA ALA A 35 6.49 10.73 6.96
C ALA A 35 6.96 9.27 7.07
N LEU A 36 6.07 8.33 7.43
CA LEU A 36 6.40 6.91 7.48
C LEU A 36 6.77 6.37 6.09
N LEU A 37 5.91 6.59 5.10
CA LEU A 37 6.14 6.09 3.73
C LEU A 37 7.41 6.67 3.11
N GLY A 38 7.69 7.96 3.36
CA GLY A 38 8.91 8.62 2.92
C GLY A 38 10.17 8.17 3.68
N ALA A 39 10.04 7.78 4.94
CA ALA A 39 11.16 7.29 5.75
C ALA A 39 11.53 5.84 5.38
N ILE A 40 10.54 4.95 5.31
CA ILE A 40 10.78 3.51 5.05
C ILE A 40 10.97 3.22 3.55
N ARG A 41 10.47 4.09 2.65
CA ARG A 41 10.66 4.01 1.19
C ARG A 41 10.40 2.58 0.64
N PRO A 42 9.18 2.06 0.78
CA PRO A 42 8.87 0.71 0.33
C PRO A 42 9.05 0.58 -1.18
N GLN A 43 9.66 -0.51 -1.63
CA GLN A 43 9.72 -0.85 -3.05
C GLN A 43 8.42 -1.55 -3.49
N VAL A 44 7.93 -2.50 -2.68
CA VAL A 44 6.67 -3.19 -2.91
C VAL A 44 5.78 -3.10 -1.68
N ILE A 45 4.50 -2.81 -1.90
CA ILE A 45 3.48 -2.77 -0.84
C ILE A 45 2.55 -3.97 -1.01
N VAL A 46 2.31 -4.71 0.06
CA VAL A 46 1.29 -5.77 0.12
C VAL A 46 0.15 -5.28 0.99
N VAL A 47 -1.03 -5.16 0.40
CA VAL A 47 -2.21 -4.64 1.07
C VAL A 47 -3.08 -5.79 1.56
N ASN A 48 -3.22 -5.89 2.87
CA ASN A 48 -4.04 -6.90 3.53
C ASN A 48 -5.52 -6.46 3.63
N ASN A 49 -6.09 -5.91 2.56
CA ASN A 49 -7.47 -5.44 2.54
C ASN A 49 -8.48 -6.57 2.38
N GLY A 50 -9.70 -6.32 2.86
CA GLY A 50 -10.90 -7.06 2.47
C GLY A 50 -11.65 -6.34 1.35
N PRO A 51 -12.73 -6.93 0.81
CA PRO A 51 -13.46 -6.35 -0.30
C PRO A 51 -14.12 -5.01 0.06
N ARG A 52 -14.42 -4.77 1.34
CA ARG A 52 -15.02 -3.50 1.82
C ARG A 52 -14.26 -2.87 2.98
N LYS A 53 -13.00 -3.27 3.20
CA LYS A 53 -12.21 -2.83 4.35
C LYS A 53 -10.83 -2.37 3.92
N GLY A 54 -10.53 -1.09 4.13
CA GLY A 54 -9.22 -0.51 3.82
C GLY A 54 -9.25 0.36 2.58
N LEU A 55 -8.54 -0.08 1.52
CA LEU A 55 -8.46 0.60 0.22
C LEU A 55 -9.82 1.06 -0.28
N GLY A 56 -9.87 2.30 -0.77
CA GLY A 56 -11.05 2.85 -1.44
C GLY A 56 -12.09 3.45 -0.50
N VAL A 57 -11.89 3.41 0.82
CA VAL A 57 -12.78 4.09 1.79
C VAL A 57 -12.29 5.53 2.01
N PRO A 58 -12.79 6.56 1.29
CA PRO A 58 -12.30 7.92 1.44
C PRO A 58 -12.53 8.44 2.86
N ASN A 59 -11.62 9.29 3.34
CA ASN A 59 -11.85 10.07 4.56
C ASN A 59 -12.15 11.53 4.19
N ASP A 60 -13.43 11.89 4.17
CA ASP A 60 -13.86 13.25 3.87
C ASP A 60 -13.59 14.27 4.99
N GLN A 61 -13.10 13.80 6.14
CA GLN A 61 -12.64 14.71 7.21
C GLN A 61 -11.24 15.25 6.95
N VAL A 62 -10.48 14.67 6.01
CA VAL A 62 -9.15 15.17 5.64
C VAL A 62 -9.32 16.43 4.80
N LYS A 63 -8.95 17.57 5.41
CA LYS A 63 -8.94 18.88 4.77
C LYS A 63 -7.50 19.30 4.52
N PRO A 64 -7.15 19.76 3.30
CA PRO A 64 -5.86 20.38 3.06
C PRO A 64 -5.64 21.53 4.04
N ILE A 65 -4.42 21.66 4.56
CA ILE A 65 -4.01 22.86 5.29
C ILE A 65 -3.85 23.96 4.24
N SER A 66 -4.73 24.94 4.23
CA SER A 66 -4.62 26.12 3.37
C SER A 66 -3.82 27.20 4.08
N ALA A 67 -2.67 27.58 3.52
CA ALA A 67 -2.01 28.82 3.90
C ALA A 67 -2.75 30.02 3.27
N PRO A 68 -2.82 31.20 3.93
CA PRO A 68 -3.42 32.38 3.34
C PRO A 68 -2.83 32.69 1.97
N GLY A 69 -3.69 32.93 0.97
CA GLY A 69 -3.28 33.23 -0.40
C GLY A 69 -2.81 32.02 -1.23
N VAL A 70 -2.79 30.81 -0.67
CA VAL A 70 -2.40 29.59 -1.39
C VAL A 70 -3.62 28.73 -1.67
N THR A 71 -3.90 28.49 -2.95
CA THR A 71 -4.85 27.46 -3.38
C THR A 71 -4.10 26.13 -3.41
N PRO A 72 -4.42 25.15 -2.54
CA PRO A 72 -3.78 23.85 -2.58
C PRO A 72 -4.16 23.13 -3.88
N ALA A 73 -3.20 22.40 -4.45
CA ALA A 73 -3.49 21.50 -5.56
C ALA A 73 -4.56 20.46 -5.14
N PRO A 74 -5.34 19.92 -6.10
CA PRO A 74 -6.28 18.85 -5.81
C PRO A 74 -5.60 17.69 -5.08
N TYR A 75 -6.23 17.25 -3.99
CA TYR A 75 -5.75 16.13 -3.19
C TYR A 75 -6.34 14.82 -3.70
N GLU A 76 -5.49 13.87 -4.06
CA GLU A 76 -5.92 12.52 -4.41
C GLU A 76 -6.46 11.83 -3.15
N LYS A 77 -7.74 11.48 -3.15
CA LYS A 77 -8.41 10.84 -2.01
C LYS A 77 -8.34 9.31 -2.09
N ASN A 78 -8.19 8.72 -3.27
CA ASN A 78 -8.13 7.29 -3.39
C ASN A 78 -6.81 6.75 -2.81
N HIS A 79 -6.92 5.76 -1.92
CA HIS A 79 -5.77 5.19 -1.22
C HIS A 79 -4.84 4.43 -2.14
N TYR A 80 -5.38 3.63 -3.07
CA TYR A 80 -4.57 2.87 -4.00
C TYR A 80 -3.75 3.81 -4.90
N LEU A 81 -4.39 4.84 -5.47
CA LEU A 81 -3.68 5.82 -6.32
C LEU A 81 -2.57 6.54 -5.55
N ARG A 82 -2.79 6.90 -4.28
CA ARG A 82 -1.76 7.47 -3.40
C ARG A 82 -0.60 6.50 -3.13
N LEU A 83 -0.90 5.22 -2.85
CA LEU A 83 0.12 4.19 -2.64
C LEU A 83 0.95 3.95 -3.91
N ALA A 84 0.29 3.77 -5.04
CA ALA A 84 0.94 3.55 -6.34
C ALA A 84 1.82 4.74 -6.77
N LYS A 85 1.46 5.96 -6.34
CA LYS A 85 2.24 7.19 -6.60
C LYS A 85 3.34 7.45 -5.56
N THR A 86 3.44 6.65 -4.51
CA THR A 86 4.48 6.83 -3.49
C THR A 86 5.86 6.62 -4.10
N ALA A 87 6.77 7.58 -3.89
CA ALA A 87 8.10 7.56 -4.51
C ALA A 87 8.87 6.28 -4.15
N GLY A 88 9.36 5.56 -5.16
CA GLY A 88 10.10 4.30 -5.01
C GLY A 88 9.23 3.04 -5.02
N VAL A 89 7.91 3.17 -4.88
CA VAL A 89 6.98 2.04 -5.03
C VAL A 89 6.91 1.65 -6.50
N VAL A 90 7.22 0.39 -6.80
CA VAL A 90 7.12 -0.15 -8.16
C VAL A 90 5.87 -1.00 -8.36
N ASP A 91 5.30 -1.54 -7.27
CA ASP A 91 4.14 -2.41 -7.31
C ASP A 91 3.36 -2.40 -5.99
N VAL A 92 2.04 -2.58 -6.10
CA VAL A 92 1.12 -2.78 -4.98
C VAL A 92 0.36 -4.08 -5.22
N TRP A 93 0.44 -5.02 -4.28
CA TRP A 93 -0.32 -6.27 -4.28
C TRP A 93 -1.52 -6.16 -3.35
N GLN A 94 -2.63 -6.84 -3.66
CA GLN A 94 -3.86 -6.75 -2.88
C GLN A 94 -4.35 -8.13 -2.42
N GLY A 95 -4.79 -8.19 -1.17
CA GLY A 95 -5.50 -9.34 -0.63
C GLY A 95 -6.86 -9.52 -1.29
N HIS A 96 -7.64 -8.45 -1.43
CA HIS A 96 -8.93 -8.48 -2.11
C HIS A 96 -9.06 -7.34 -3.13
N LEU A 97 -9.89 -7.56 -4.15
CA LEU A 97 -10.44 -6.49 -4.96
C LEU A 97 -11.26 -5.59 -4.03
N SER A 98 -10.95 -4.30 -3.97
CA SER A 98 -11.80 -3.35 -3.26
C SER A 98 -13.08 -3.12 -4.08
N LEU A 99 -14.21 -3.33 -3.42
CA LEU A 99 -15.58 -3.13 -3.89
C LEU A 99 -16.22 -1.90 -3.24
N THR A 100 -15.42 -1.03 -2.61
CA THR A 100 -15.91 0.21 -1.99
C THR A 100 -16.41 1.20 -3.04
N ASP A 101 -15.84 1.16 -4.24
CA ASP A 101 -16.35 1.84 -5.42
C ASP A 101 -16.22 0.93 -6.66
N GLY A 102 -16.76 1.38 -7.79
CA GLY A 102 -16.75 0.63 -9.07
C GLY A 102 -15.65 1.04 -10.03
N VAL A 103 -14.67 1.87 -9.63
CA VAL A 103 -13.65 2.43 -10.53
C VAL A 103 -12.49 1.44 -10.65
N PRO A 104 -12.23 0.84 -11.83
CA PRO A 104 -11.19 -0.19 -11.95
C PRO A 104 -9.78 0.33 -11.60
N ALA A 105 -9.49 1.59 -11.91
CA ALA A 105 -8.20 2.23 -11.62
C ALA A 105 -7.93 2.44 -10.12
N HIS A 106 -8.91 2.21 -9.24
CA HIS A 106 -8.74 2.27 -7.79
C HIS A 106 -8.24 0.95 -7.18
N ASN A 107 -7.85 0.01 -8.03
CA ASN A 107 -7.24 -1.25 -7.67
C ASN A 107 -5.98 -1.51 -8.54
N THR A 108 -5.13 -2.41 -8.07
CA THR A 108 -3.97 -2.93 -8.80
C THR A 108 -4.38 -3.80 -9.98
N ALA A 109 -3.40 -4.20 -10.78
CA ALA A 109 -3.61 -5.14 -11.88
C ALA A 109 -4.31 -6.42 -11.36
N ARG A 110 -5.28 -6.93 -12.11
CA ARG A 110 -6.12 -8.06 -11.69
C ARG A 110 -5.31 -9.29 -11.27
N ASP A 111 -4.17 -9.53 -11.91
CA ASP A 111 -3.27 -10.64 -11.58
C ASP A 111 -2.54 -10.50 -10.24
N MET A 112 -2.49 -9.30 -9.67
CA MET A 112 -1.86 -8.98 -8.39
C MET A 112 -2.89 -8.86 -7.24
N ILE A 113 -4.14 -9.22 -7.49
CA ILE A 113 -5.21 -9.29 -6.49
C ILE A 113 -5.47 -10.76 -6.16
N ALA A 114 -5.37 -11.19 -4.90
CA ALA A 114 -5.58 -12.60 -4.55
C ALA A 114 -7.06 -13.02 -4.61
N ASN A 115 -7.97 -12.20 -4.10
CA ASN A 115 -9.39 -12.54 -4.00
C ASN A 115 -10.25 -11.52 -4.73
N LEU A 116 -11.09 -11.97 -5.65
CA LEU A 116 -11.91 -11.09 -6.51
C LEU A 116 -13.35 -10.96 -6.05
N GLU A 117 -13.75 -11.84 -5.13
CA GLU A 117 -15.12 -12.09 -4.73
C GLU A 117 -15.29 -11.71 -3.25
N GLU A 118 -16.54 -11.63 -2.79
CA GLU A 118 -16.89 -11.52 -1.38
C GLU A 118 -17.92 -12.61 -1.00
N GLY A 119 -17.97 -13.00 0.26
CA GLY A 119 -18.94 -13.98 0.76
C GLY A 119 -18.55 -15.44 0.47
N PRO A 120 -19.52 -16.37 0.35
CA PRO A 120 -19.24 -17.81 0.29
C PRO A 120 -18.40 -18.29 -0.90
N GLY A 121 -18.30 -17.50 -1.98
CA GLY A 121 -17.42 -17.79 -3.12
C GLY A 121 -15.95 -17.46 -2.86
N ASP A 122 -15.66 -16.65 -1.85
CA ASP A 122 -14.31 -16.23 -1.51
C ASP A 122 -13.49 -17.41 -0.96
N GLN A 123 -12.47 -17.80 -1.71
CA GLN A 123 -11.60 -18.93 -1.37
C GLN A 123 -10.48 -18.56 -0.38
N GLY A 124 -10.31 -17.27 -0.06
CA GLY A 124 -9.26 -16.84 0.86
C GLY A 124 -7.84 -17.12 0.36
N ASN A 125 -7.59 -16.90 -0.93
CA ASN A 125 -6.28 -17.06 -1.56
C ASN A 125 -5.24 -16.14 -0.92
N PHE A 126 -4.00 -16.61 -0.86
CA PHE A 126 -2.89 -15.89 -0.25
C PHE A 126 -2.10 -15.04 -1.27
N ILE A 127 -1.38 -14.04 -0.75
CA ILE A 127 -0.20 -13.48 -1.40
C ILE A 127 1.02 -14.02 -0.65
N HIS A 128 1.93 -14.70 -1.36
CA HIS A 128 3.11 -15.32 -0.76
C HIS A 128 4.37 -14.57 -1.21
N GLY A 129 5.23 -14.20 -0.26
CA GLY A 129 6.55 -13.64 -0.53
C GLY A 129 7.66 -14.61 -0.12
N SER A 130 8.63 -14.84 -1.00
CA SER A 130 9.86 -15.58 -0.69
C SER A 130 11.08 -14.68 -0.90
N VAL A 131 12.06 -14.76 0.00
CA VAL A 131 13.25 -13.89 -0.01
C VAL A 131 14.50 -14.77 0.01
N ARG A 132 15.45 -14.46 -0.87
CA ARG A 132 16.77 -15.12 -0.95
C ARG A 132 17.82 -14.27 -0.26
N ALA A 133 18.90 -14.92 0.19
CA ALA A 133 20.01 -14.27 0.90
C ALA A 133 20.73 -13.20 0.07
N ASP A 134 20.67 -13.30 -1.27
CA ASP A 134 21.24 -12.31 -2.19
C ASP A 134 20.38 -11.04 -2.32
N GLY A 135 19.26 -10.94 -1.60
CA GLY A 135 18.30 -9.84 -1.67
C GLY A 135 17.33 -9.94 -2.84
N THR A 136 17.32 -11.04 -3.59
CA THR A 136 16.26 -11.31 -4.58
C THR A 136 15.02 -11.81 -3.87
N TYR A 137 13.85 -11.28 -4.22
CA TYR A 137 12.58 -11.72 -3.64
C TYR A 137 11.50 -11.88 -4.70
N THR A 138 10.59 -12.82 -4.46
CA THR A 138 9.54 -13.20 -5.39
C THR A 138 8.20 -13.15 -4.67
N ILE A 139 7.21 -12.48 -5.27
CA ILE A 139 5.83 -12.47 -4.77
C ILE A 139 4.95 -13.24 -5.74
N VAL A 140 4.12 -14.12 -5.19
CA VAL A 140 3.21 -15.03 -5.90
C VAL A 140 1.79 -14.80 -5.42
N ASN A 141 0.86 -14.71 -6.36
CA ASN A 141 -0.57 -14.75 -6.07
C ASN A 141 -1.05 -16.21 -6.08
N GLY A 142 -1.57 -16.67 -4.94
CA GLY A 142 -2.05 -18.04 -4.76
C GLY A 142 -3.26 -18.40 -5.63
N ARG A 143 -4.03 -17.41 -6.12
CA ARG A 143 -5.21 -17.65 -6.97
C ARG A 143 -4.84 -18.11 -8.38
N ASN A 144 -3.84 -17.49 -8.99
CA ASN A 144 -3.52 -17.66 -10.42
C ASN A 144 -2.06 -18.04 -10.70
N GLY A 145 -1.22 -18.17 -9.66
CA GLY A 145 0.21 -18.44 -9.81
C GLY A 145 1.02 -17.28 -10.41
N PHE A 146 0.39 -16.13 -10.67
CA PHE A 146 1.08 -14.96 -11.22
C PHE A 146 2.19 -14.53 -10.26
N THR A 147 3.37 -14.30 -10.83
CA THR A 147 4.60 -14.13 -10.08
C THR A 147 5.38 -12.93 -10.60
N LYS A 148 5.91 -12.11 -9.69
CA LYS A 148 6.94 -11.11 -10.01
C LYS A 148 8.14 -11.30 -9.11
N THR A 149 9.33 -11.17 -9.70
CA THR A 149 10.61 -11.23 -8.98
C THR A 149 11.27 -9.87 -9.03
N TYR A 150 11.88 -9.50 -7.90
CA TYR A 150 12.44 -8.19 -7.63
C TYR A 150 13.83 -8.34 -7.02
N LYS A 151 14.61 -7.26 -7.09
CA LYS A 151 15.85 -7.11 -6.33
C LYS A 151 15.64 -6.03 -5.27
N ALA A 152 15.94 -6.36 -4.02
CA ALA A 152 15.91 -5.40 -2.93
C ALA A 152 16.83 -4.22 -3.25
N THR A 153 16.29 -3.02 -3.17
CA THR A 153 17.09 -1.80 -3.24
C THR A 153 17.91 -1.68 -1.96
N GLY A 154 19.17 -1.25 -2.09
CA GLY A 154 20.10 -1.17 -0.96
C GLY A 154 19.53 -0.33 0.20
N VAL A 155 19.77 -0.78 1.43
CA VAL A 155 19.36 -0.07 2.64
C VAL A 155 20.15 1.22 2.75
N LYS A 156 19.51 2.36 2.49
CA LYS A 156 20.09 3.68 2.81
C LYS A 156 19.80 3.98 4.28
N LYS A 157 20.81 3.79 5.13
CA LYS A 157 20.80 4.26 6.52
C LYS A 157 20.78 5.79 6.56
#